data_AF-A0A5C7FRD6-F1
#
_entry.id   AF-A0A5C7FRD6-F1
#
_cell.length_a   1.000
_cell.length_b   1.000
_cell.length_c   1.000
_cell.angle_alpha   90.00
_cell.angle_beta   90.00
_cell.angle_gamma   90.00
#
_symmetry.space_group_name_H-M   'P 1'
#
loop_
_entity.id
_entity.type
_entity.pdbx_description
1 polymer ?
#
loop_
_entity_poly.entity_id
_entity_poly.type
_entity_poly.pdbx_seq_one_letter_code
_entity_poly.pdbx_strand_id
1 'polypeptide(L)'
;MMTQPLMTLTARLDVNQVDDGVNWVFTDLDLAGNSDHNSKEVQWNRDIDFSAGQQFRIAIVASDKEKTGFESLEVVDCCIITRPQILCCGQDIRTYYAPPSIFIGKDGEQLGALYQIDPSAFSVHSTGIDPKKGRQITLLWNDQLTVGQYNGFWELSFYLTVRIKRTGEETQQLRVFYFDPETEVGNGTNPPRAPI
;
A
#
# COMPACT_ATOMS: atom_id res chain seq x y z
N MET A 1 24.78 8.35 11.70
CA MET A 1 23.31 8.26 11.70
C MET A 1 22.96 6.99 10.96
N MET A 2 22.34 6.01 11.60
CA MET A 2 21.78 4.86 10.88
C MET A 2 20.54 5.37 10.14
N THR A 3 20.49 5.22 8.83
CA THR A 3 19.27 5.44 8.05
C THR A 3 18.19 4.50 8.56
N GLN A 4 17.03 5.03 8.94
CA GLN A 4 15.89 4.20 9.29
C GLN A 4 15.47 3.40 8.03
N PRO A 5 15.12 2.11 8.16
CA PRO A 5 14.67 1.34 7.02
C PRO A 5 13.43 2.00 6.40
N LEU A 6 13.38 2.04 5.06
CA LEU A 6 12.31 2.67 4.29
C LEU A 6 11.50 1.64 3.51
N MET A 7 10.27 1.41 3.95
CA MET A 7 9.24 0.66 3.23
C MET A 7 8.57 1.54 2.17
N THR A 8 8.43 1.04 0.95
CA THR A 8 7.62 1.70 -0.09
C THR A 8 6.53 0.77 -0.61
N LEU A 9 5.28 1.21 -0.49
CA LEU A 9 4.15 0.65 -1.25
C LEU A 9 4.20 1.19 -2.68
N THR A 10 4.52 0.33 -3.64
CA THR A 10 4.46 0.67 -5.06
C THR A 10 3.18 0.13 -5.68
N ALA A 11 2.22 1.00 -5.97
CA ALA A 11 1.01 0.66 -6.71
C ALA A 11 1.24 0.84 -8.23
N ARG A 12 1.20 -0.24 -8.99
CA ARG A 12 1.39 -0.23 -10.45
C ARG A 12 0.05 -0.43 -11.14
N LEU A 13 -0.32 0.52 -11.98
CA LEU A 13 -1.59 0.53 -12.69
C LEU A 13 -1.40 0.62 -14.21
N ASP A 14 -2.28 -0.07 -14.93
CA ASP A 14 -2.43 0.06 -16.37
C ASP A 14 -3.57 1.04 -16.65
N VAL A 15 -3.27 2.18 -17.26
CA VAL A 15 -4.29 3.22 -17.49
C VAL A 15 -5.37 2.80 -18.49
N ASN A 16 -5.15 1.69 -19.20
CA ASN A 16 -6.09 1.11 -20.15
C ASN A 16 -6.94 -0.01 -19.54
N GLN A 17 -6.61 -0.47 -18.33
CA GLN A 17 -7.36 -1.48 -17.59
C GLN A 17 -7.69 -2.73 -18.43
N VAL A 18 -6.70 -3.22 -19.20
CA VAL A 18 -6.80 -4.53 -19.88
C VAL A 18 -6.81 -5.68 -18.86
N ASP A 19 -6.38 -5.40 -17.63
CA ASP A 19 -6.50 -6.22 -16.44
C ASP A 19 -7.03 -5.30 -15.32
N ASP A 20 -8.02 -5.77 -14.56
CA ASP A 20 -8.63 -5.02 -13.44
C ASP A 20 -7.69 -4.95 -12.23
N GLY A 21 -6.62 -5.75 -12.22
CA GLY A 21 -5.66 -5.80 -11.12
C GLY A 21 -4.68 -4.63 -11.10
N VAL A 22 -4.68 -3.86 -10.00
CA VAL A 22 -3.47 -3.14 -9.58
C VAL A 22 -2.44 -4.18 -9.17
N ASN A 23 -1.20 -4.02 -9.61
CA ASN A 23 -0.08 -4.79 -9.09
C ASN A 23 0.60 -3.97 -7.99
N TRP A 24 0.48 -4.39 -6.74
CA TRP A 24 1.13 -3.75 -5.60
C TRP A 24 2.34 -4.56 -5.14
N VAL A 25 3.40 -3.85 -4.74
CA VAL A 25 4.57 -4.47 -4.12
C VAL A 25 5.03 -3.59 -2.97
N PHE A 26 5.27 -4.21 -1.82
CA PHE A 26 5.98 -3.61 -0.70
C PHE A 26 7.47 -3.95 -0.84
N THR A 27 8.31 -2.93 -0.93
CA THR A 27 9.77 -3.11 -1.07
C THR A 27 10.52 -2.15 -0.18
N ASP A 28 11.56 -2.63 0.48
CA ASP A 28 12.59 -1.77 1.07
C ASP A 28 13.47 -1.17 -0.04
N LEU A 29 13.54 0.16 -0.13
CA LEU A 29 14.41 0.82 -1.14
C LEU A 29 15.90 0.74 -0.79
N ASP A 30 16.22 0.51 0.49
CA ASP A 30 17.59 0.51 1.02
C ASP A 30 18.23 -0.90 1.07
N LEU A 31 17.46 -1.95 0.80
CA LEU A 31 17.98 -3.33 0.76
C LEU A 31 18.23 -3.73 -0.70
N ALA A 32 19.48 -4.03 -1.03
CA ALA A 32 19.93 -4.48 -2.36
C ALA A 32 19.39 -5.87 -2.79
N GLY A 33 18.30 -6.33 -2.18
CA GLY A 33 17.56 -7.53 -2.56
C GLY A 33 16.08 -7.26 -2.38
N ASN A 34 15.25 -7.67 -3.35
CA ASN A 34 13.79 -7.69 -3.20
C ASN A 34 13.42 -8.64 -2.05
N SER A 35 13.36 -8.14 -0.82
CA SER A 35 12.65 -8.83 0.26
C SER A 35 11.17 -8.61 0.05
N ASP A 36 10.47 -9.67 -0.36
CA ASP A 36 9.02 -9.69 -0.33
C ASP A 36 8.57 -9.63 1.14
N HIS A 37 7.82 -8.59 1.53
CA HIS A 37 7.36 -8.37 2.90
C HIS A 37 6.04 -9.09 3.21
N ASN A 38 5.43 -9.73 2.21
CA ASN A 38 4.22 -10.51 2.43
C ASN A 38 4.55 -11.77 3.21
N SER A 39 3.77 -12.06 4.25
CA SER A 39 3.89 -13.35 4.94
C SER A 39 3.64 -14.51 3.97
N LYS A 40 4.55 -15.50 4.00
CA LYS A 40 4.44 -16.73 3.21
C LYS A 40 3.50 -17.76 3.85
N GLU A 41 3.11 -17.54 5.11
CA GLU A 41 2.26 -18.47 5.84
C GLU A 41 0.79 -18.11 5.62
N VAL A 42 -0.01 -19.12 5.26
CA VAL A 42 -1.44 -18.97 4.95
C VAL A 42 -2.24 -18.36 6.12
N GLN A 43 -1.80 -18.59 7.35
CA GLN A 43 -2.45 -18.11 8.57
C GLN A 43 -2.36 -16.60 8.79
N TRP A 44 -1.39 -15.94 8.14
CA TRP A 44 -1.20 -14.49 8.20
C TRP A 44 -1.74 -13.81 6.94
N ASN A 45 -2.54 -14.49 6.12
CA ASN A 45 -3.27 -13.93 4.97
C ASN A 45 -2.57 -12.84 4.12
N ARG A 46 -1.26 -12.98 3.86
CA ARG A 46 -0.42 -11.98 3.17
C ARG A 46 -0.29 -10.63 3.90
N ASP A 47 -0.45 -10.62 5.21
CA ASP A 47 -0.06 -9.53 6.09
C ASP A 47 1.37 -9.10 5.82
N ILE A 48 1.60 -7.81 6.03
CA ILE A 48 2.85 -7.15 5.71
C ILE A 48 3.67 -7.03 6.99
N ASP A 49 4.91 -7.52 6.96
CA ASP A 49 5.84 -7.39 8.09
C ASP A 49 6.41 -5.99 8.18
N PHE A 50 6.14 -5.31 9.29
CA PHE A 50 6.63 -3.98 9.60
C PHE A 50 7.54 -3.98 10.83
N SER A 51 8.59 -3.17 10.76
CA SER A 51 9.51 -2.93 11.88
C SER A 51 9.23 -1.59 12.55
N ALA A 52 9.26 -1.55 13.87
CA ALA A 52 9.10 -0.35 14.68
C ALA A 52 10.11 0.73 14.26
N GLY A 53 9.62 1.96 14.07
CA GLY A 53 10.42 3.09 13.60
C GLY A 53 10.80 3.06 12.11
N GLN A 54 10.35 2.06 11.34
CA GLN A 54 10.49 2.04 9.89
C GLN A 54 9.69 3.19 9.26
N GLN A 55 10.23 3.80 8.22
CA GLN A 55 9.52 4.81 7.44
C GLN A 55 8.68 4.15 6.36
N PHE A 56 7.54 4.74 6.04
CA PHE A 56 6.63 4.23 5.02
C PHE A 56 6.29 5.32 4.00
N ARG A 57 6.44 4.98 2.72
CA ARG A 57 6.14 5.86 1.57
C ARG A 57 5.31 5.14 0.52
N ILE A 58 4.77 5.93 -0.41
CA ILE A 58 3.91 5.43 -1.48
C ILE A 58 4.42 5.95 -2.82
N ALA A 59 4.52 5.04 -3.79
CA ALA A 59 4.79 5.34 -5.18
C ALA A 59 3.64 4.80 -6.05
N ILE A 60 3.16 5.62 -6.97
CA ILE A 60 2.12 5.26 -7.94
C ILE A 60 2.76 5.25 -9.32
N VAL A 61 2.71 4.11 -9.99
CA VAL A 61 3.31 3.91 -11.30
C VAL A 61 2.22 3.60 -12.30
N ALA A 62 1.93 4.54 -13.18
CA ALA A 62 0.96 4.38 -14.25
C ALA A 62 1.65 4.10 -15.59
N SER A 63 1.15 3.12 -16.35
CA SER A 63 1.65 2.77 -17.68
C SER A 63 0.53 2.67 -18.71
N ASP A 64 0.82 3.08 -19.94
CA ASP A 64 -0.08 3.07 -21.11
C ASP A 64 0.37 2.02 -22.13
N LYS A 65 0.10 0.74 -21.84
CA LYS A 65 0.57 -0.38 -22.67
C LYS A 65 0.04 -0.33 -24.10
N GLU A 66 -1.21 0.09 -24.26
CA GLU A 66 -1.91 0.20 -25.55
C GLU A 66 -1.59 1.50 -26.30
N LYS A 67 -0.73 2.38 -25.73
CA LYS A 67 -0.28 3.63 -26.36
C LYS A 67 -1.45 4.53 -26.78
N THR A 68 -2.45 4.64 -25.91
CA THR A 68 -3.69 5.40 -26.12
C THR A 68 -3.52 6.91 -25.96
N GLY A 69 -2.29 7.41 -25.93
CA GLY A 69 -2.00 8.84 -25.85
C GLY A 69 -2.02 9.37 -24.41
N PHE A 70 -1.72 8.55 -23.41
CA PHE A 70 -1.63 8.95 -22.01
C PHE A 70 -0.78 10.22 -21.82
N GLU A 71 -1.38 11.26 -21.25
CA GLU A 71 -0.79 12.60 -21.14
C GLU A 71 -0.36 12.92 -19.71
N SER A 72 -1.26 12.75 -18.75
CA SER A 72 -1.03 13.09 -17.35
C SER A 72 -1.82 12.20 -16.40
N LEU A 73 -1.30 12.09 -15.17
CA LEU A 73 -1.92 11.41 -14.05
C LEU A 73 -1.95 12.36 -12.85
N GLU A 74 -3.06 12.37 -12.14
CA GLU A 74 -3.23 13.12 -10.90
C GLU A 74 -3.94 12.24 -9.87
N VAL A 75 -3.48 12.28 -8.62
CA VAL A 75 -4.19 11.65 -7.50
C VAL A 75 -5.32 12.57 -7.07
N VAL A 76 -6.54 12.05 -7.00
CA VAL A 76 -7.73 12.77 -6.57
C VAL A 76 -8.12 12.42 -5.14
N ASP A 77 -7.96 11.15 -4.78
CA ASP A 77 -8.26 10.62 -3.46
C ASP A 77 -7.34 9.44 -3.16
N CYS A 78 -6.91 9.29 -1.91
CA CYS A 78 -5.95 8.27 -1.51
C CYS A 78 -6.07 7.99 -0.01
N CYS A 79 -6.31 6.73 0.37
CA CYS A 79 -6.33 6.35 1.77
C CYS A 79 -5.75 4.97 2.02
N ILE A 80 -5.24 4.79 3.24
CA ILE A 80 -4.81 3.51 3.79
C ILE A 80 -5.74 3.15 4.92
N ILE A 81 -6.16 1.89 4.95
CA ILE A 81 -6.91 1.30 6.04
C ILE A 81 -6.01 0.23 6.65
N THR A 82 -5.83 0.30 7.96
CA THR A 82 -5.09 -0.67 8.76
C THR A 82 -6.07 -1.46 9.61
N ARG A 83 -5.80 -2.75 9.83
CA ARG A 83 -6.58 -3.55 10.77
C ARG A 83 -5.68 -3.98 11.94
N PRO A 84 -6.05 -3.67 13.19
CA PRO A 84 -5.28 -4.08 14.36
C PRO A 84 -5.27 -5.58 14.55
N GLN A 85 -4.10 -6.15 14.84
CA GLN A 85 -3.96 -7.55 15.22
C GLN A 85 -4.11 -7.77 16.73
N ILE A 86 -4.41 -9.00 17.13
CA ILE A 86 -4.32 -9.44 18.52
C ILE A 86 -2.83 -9.59 18.86
N LEU A 87 -2.33 -8.81 19.82
CA LEU A 87 -0.94 -8.86 20.25
C LEU A 87 -0.65 -10.09 21.13
N CYS A 88 -1.61 -10.48 21.97
CA CYS A 88 -1.54 -11.72 22.72
C CYS A 88 -2.93 -12.18 23.18
N CYS A 89 -3.14 -13.50 23.24
CA CYS A 89 -4.31 -14.14 23.81
C CYS A 89 -3.93 -15.57 24.27
N GLY A 90 -4.56 -16.10 25.33
CA GLY A 90 -4.29 -17.47 25.77
C GLY A 90 -4.97 -17.84 27.08
N GLN A 91 -4.78 -19.08 27.52
CA GLN A 91 -5.24 -19.54 28.83
C GLN A 91 -4.55 -18.72 29.92
N ASP A 92 -5.35 -18.06 30.77
CA ASP A 92 -4.90 -17.13 31.82
C ASP A 92 -4.14 -15.88 31.33
N ILE A 93 -4.16 -15.60 30.02
CA ILE A 93 -3.58 -14.39 29.43
C ILE A 93 -4.72 -13.52 28.90
N ARG A 94 -4.86 -12.31 29.47
CA ARG A 94 -5.81 -11.31 28.96
C ARG A 94 -5.51 -11.00 27.51
N THR A 95 -6.54 -10.96 26.66
CA THR A 95 -6.39 -10.54 25.27
C THR A 95 -5.98 -9.06 25.20
N TYR A 96 -4.88 -8.77 24.50
CA TYR A 96 -4.45 -7.41 24.18
C TYR A 96 -4.50 -7.20 22.67
N TYR A 97 -4.96 -6.02 22.28
CA TYR A 97 -5.10 -5.60 20.89
C TYR A 97 -4.04 -4.57 20.54
N ALA A 98 -3.60 -4.57 19.29
CA ALA A 98 -2.78 -3.51 18.75
C ALA A 98 -3.58 -2.19 18.68
N PRO A 99 -2.91 -1.03 18.60
CA PRO A 99 -3.57 0.23 18.32
C PRO A 99 -4.33 0.18 16.97
N PRO A 100 -5.30 1.07 16.72
CA PRO A 100 -6.08 1.06 15.48
C PRO A 100 -5.25 1.11 14.20
N SER A 101 -4.07 1.72 14.25
CA SER A 101 -3.11 1.78 13.14
C SER A 101 -1.72 1.38 13.61
N ILE A 102 -0.92 0.85 12.68
CA ILE A 102 0.50 0.67 12.92
C ILE A 102 1.27 1.99 12.86
N PHE A 103 0.72 2.99 12.19
CA PHE A 103 1.41 4.24 11.91
C PHE A 103 1.14 5.30 12.99
N ILE A 104 2.15 6.14 13.18
CA ILE A 104 2.06 7.36 14.01
C ILE A 104 2.20 8.61 13.14
N GLY A 105 1.56 9.69 13.57
CA GLY A 105 1.68 11.03 12.98
C GLY A 105 3.06 11.65 13.19
N LYS A 106 3.30 12.81 12.58
CA LYS A 106 4.57 13.55 12.69
C LYS A 106 4.87 14.04 14.11
N ASP A 107 3.83 14.25 14.90
CA ASP A 107 3.86 14.58 16.32
C ASP A 107 4.06 13.36 17.22
N GLY A 108 4.10 12.16 16.65
CA GLY A 108 4.18 10.90 17.38
C GLY A 108 2.84 10.41 17.90
N GLU A 109 1.72 11.07 17.56
CA GLU A 109 0.40 10.62 17.97
C GLU A 109 -0.06 9.39 17.17
N GLN A 110 -0.78 8.50 17.83
CA GLN A 110 -1.32 7.29 17.23
C GLN A 110 -2.39 7.64 16.18
N LEU A 111 -2.22 7.17 14.95
CA LEU A 111 -3.23 7.35 13.92
C LEU A 111 -4.41 6.40 14.11
N GLY A 112 -5.57 6.80 13.59
CA GLY A 112 -6.75 5.93 13.47
C GLY A 112 -6.58 4.89 12.37
N ALA A 113 -7.46 3.89 12.35
CA ALA A 113 -7.42 2.78 11.39
C ALA A 113 -7.46 3.25 9.93
N LEU A 114 -8.24 4.31 9.64
CA LEU A 114 -8.27 4.97 8.35
C LEU A 114 -7.36 6.20 8.38
N TYR A 115 -6.40 6.24 7.47
CA TYR A 115 -5.55 7.39 7.24
C TYR A 115 -5.77 7.93 5.83
N GLN A 116 -6.29 9.16 5.78
CA GLN A 116 -6.48 9.90 4.54
C GLN A 116 -5.16 10.58 4.16
N ILE A 117 -4.68 10.30 2.95
CA ILE A 117 -3.46 10.93 2.41
C ILE A 117 -3.88 12.14 1.60
N ASP A 118 -3.20 13.28 1.82
CA ASP A 118 -3.40 14.49 1.03
C ASP A 118 -3.01 14.23 -0.44
N PRO A 119 -3.96 14.28 -1.40
CA PRO A 119 -3.68 14.07 -2.82
C PRO A 119 -2.66 15.06 -3.39
N SER A 120 -2.62 16.29 -2.84
CA SER A 120 -1.71 17.35 -3.30
C SER A 120 -0.25 17.09 -2.91
N ALA A 121 0.00 16.17 -1.98
CA ALA A 121 1.34 15.76 -1.58
C ALA A 121 2.00 14.81 -2.58
N PHE A 122 1.29 14.36 -3.63
CA PHE A 122 1.88 13.57 -4.71
C PHE A 122 2.47 14.47 -5.79
N SER A 123 3.69 14.16 -6.23
CA SER A 123 4.34 14.87 -7.33
C SER A 123 4.94 13.91 -8.36
N VAL A 124 5.07 14.39 -9.60
CA VAL A 124 5.72 13.62 -10.67
C VAL A 124 7.18 13.42 -10.32
N HIS A 125 7.55 12.19 -9.99
CA HIS A 125 8.92 11.79 -9.71
C HIS A 125 9.67 11.48 -11.01
N SER A 126 9.01 10.78 -11.94
CA SER A 126 9.61 10.47 -13.24
C SER A 126 8.57 10.26 -14.33
N THR A 127 8.99 10.51 -15.56
CA THR A 127 8.25 10.16 -16.78
C THR A 127 9.17 9.41 -17.72
N GLY A 128 8.67 8.35 -18.36
CA GLY A 128 9.46 7.54 -19.27
C GLY A 128 8.63 6.93 -20.39
N ILE A 129 9.31 6.30 -21.33
CA ILE A 129 8.70 5.47 -22.37
C ILE A 129 9.35 4.09 -22.30
N ASP A 130 8.59 3.09 -21.89
CA ASP A 130 8.97 1.69 -21.91
C ASP A 130 8.58 1.09 -23.29
N PRO A 131 9.50 0.42 -24.00
CA PRO A 131 9.18 -0.17 -25.32
C PRO A 131 8.00 -1.16 -25.32
N LYS A 132 7.78 -1.85 -24.19
CA LYS A 132 6.71 -2.84 -23.99
C LYS A 132 5.49 -2.27 -23.27
N LYS A 133 5.67 -1.27 -22.40
CA LYS A 133 4.59 -0.72 -21.56
C LYS A 133 4.13 0.70 -21.95
N GLY A 134 4.69 1.25 -23.03
CA GLY A 134 4.36 2.57 -23.52
C GLY A 134 4.79 3.68 -22.56
N ARG A 135 4.06 4.81 -22.59
CA ARG A 135 4.38 5.93 -21.70
C ARG A 135 4.10 5.55 -20.25
N GLN A 136 5.01 5.94 -19.37
CA GLN A 136 4.96 5.68 -17.93
C GLN A 136 5.11 6.99 -17.16
N ILE A 137 4.31 7.16 -16.11
CA ILE A 137 4.39 8.27 -15.17
C ILE A 137 4.46 7.68 -13.76
N THR A 138 5.45 8.11 -12.99
CA THR A 138 5.60 7.75 -11.58
C THR A 138 5.30 8.97 -10.72
N LEU A 139 4.30 8.86 -9.85
CA LEU A 139 4.04 9.82 -8.78
C LEU A 139 4.64 9.30 -7.48
N LEU A 140 5.30 10.17 -6.73
CA LEU A 140 5.81 9.87 -5.40
C LEU A 140 5.08 10.71 -4.38
N TRP A 141 4.68 10.08 -3.28
CA TRP A 141 4.19 10.80 -2.11
C TRP A 141 5.37 11.50 -1.43
N ASN A 142 5.29 12.84 -1.34
CA ASN A 142 6.37 13.66 -0.78
C ASN A 142 6.37 13.71 0.75
N ASP A 143 5.42 13.03 1.38
CA ASP A 143 5.38 12.83 2.83
C ASP A 143 5.66 11.37 3.17
N GLN A 144 5.60 11.04 4.45
CA GLN A 144 5.85 9.69 4.95
C GLN A 144 5.10 9.44 6.25
N LEU A 145 4.83 8.16 6.52
CA LEU A 145 4.44 7.69 7.84
C LEU A 145 5.63 7.05 8.54
N THR A 146 5.53 6.96 9.85
CA THR A 146 6.46 6.19 10.68
C THR A 146 5.70 5.05 11.32
N VAL A 147 6.25 3.84 11.29
CA VAL A 147 5.75 2.70 12.06
C VAL A 147 5.96 3.01 13.54
N GLY A 148 4.92 2.82 14.34
CA GLY A 148 4.93 3.05 15.78
C GLY A 148 5.84 2.09 16.54
N GLN A 149 5.52 1.87 17.82
CA GLN A 149 6.38 1.10 18.73
C GLN A 149 6.33 -0.42 18.57
N TYR A 150 5.46 -0.95 17.71
CA TYR A 150 5.22 -2.38 17.58
C TYR A 150 5.78 -2.92 16.26
N ASN A 151 6.58 -3.98 16.33
CA ASN A 151 6.89 -4.83 15.18
C ASN A 151 5.70 -5.77 14.92
N GLY A 152 5.55 -6.22 13.68
CA GLY A 152 4.70 -7.37 13.38
C GLY A 152 4.03 -7.30 12.01
N PHE A 153 3.21 -8.32 11.78
CA PHE A 153 2.37 -8.45 10.61
C PHE A 153 1.14 -7.55 10.73
N TRP A 154 0.79 -6.84 9.66
CA TRP A 154 -0.40 -6.01 9.61
C TRP A 154 -1.11 -6.15 8.28
N GLU A 155 -2.44 -6.18 8.38
CA GLU A 155 -3.32 -6.10 7.22
C GLU A 155 -3.48 -4.64 6.81
N LEU A 156 -3.27 -4.36 5.51
CA LEU A 156 -3.44 -3.05 4.91
C LEU A 156 -4.34 -3.14 3.68
N SER A 157 -5.37 -2.31 3.65
CA SER A 157 -6.12 -2.01 2.42
C SER A 157 -5.75 -0.61 1.92
N PHE A 158 -5.77 -0.43 0.61
CA PHE A 158 -5.39 0.81 -0.06
C PHE A 158 -6.42 1.19 -1.11
N TYR A 159 -6.91 2.42 -1.07
CA TYR A 159 -7.81 2.96 -2.09
C TYR A 159 -7.17 4.18 -2.73
N LEU A 160 -7.26 4.26 -4.05
CA LEU A 160 -6.66 5.29 -4.87
C LEU A 160 -7.61 5.69 -5.99
N THR A 161 -8.07 6.93 -5.96
CA THR A 161 -8.74 7.54 -7.10
C THR A 161 -7.74 8.40 -7.87
N VAL A 162 -7.63 8.16 -9.17
CA VAL A 162 -6.80 8.96 -10.08
C VAL A 162 -7.62 9.58 -11.19
N ARG A 163 -7.13 10.71 -11.67
CA ARG A 163 -7.59 11.37 -12.88
C ARG A 163 -6.56 11.16 -13.98
N ILE A 164 -7.01 10.63 -15.10
CA ILE A 164 -6.19 10.27 -16.25
C ILE A 164 -6.58 11.18 -17.41
N LYS A 165 -5.60 11.89 -17.99
CA LYS A 165 -5.78 12.68 -19.19
C LYS A 165 -5.11 12.00 -20.39
N ARG A 166 -5.78 12.01 -21.53
CA ARG A 166 -5.25 11.54 -22.82
C ARG A 166 -5.18 12.67 -23.82
N THR A 167 -4.24 12.53 -24.73
CA THR A 167 -3.96 13.51 -25.78
C THR A 167 -5.16 13.57 -26.73
N GLY A 168 -5.73 14.76 -26.90
CA GLY A 168 -6.87 14.99 -27.80
C GLY A 168 -8.24 14.65 -27.21
N GLU A 169 -8.32 14.13 -25.99
CA GLU A 169 -9.59 13.97 -25.27
C GLU A 169 -9.91 15.25 -24.48
N GLU A 170 -11.14 15.78 -24.62
CA GLU A 170 -11.60 16.92 -23.82
C GLU A 170 -11.92 16.51 -22.38
N THR A 171 -12.41 15.29 -22.18
CA THR A 171 -12.82 14.78 -20.87
C THR A 171 -11.72 13.96 -20.22
N GLN A 172 -11.38 14.29 -18.98
CA GLN A 172 -10.51 13.46 -18.15
C GLN A 172 -11.28 12.28 -17.57
N GLN A 173 -10.62 11.14 -17.46
CA GLN A 173 -11.22 9.92 -16.93
C GLN A 173 -10.87 9.77 -15.45
N LEU A 174 -11.90 9.59 -14.61
CA LEU A 174 -11.71 9.22 -13.20
C LEU A 174 -11.74 7.70 -13.06
N ARG A 175 -10.78 7.16 -12.31
CA ARG A 175 -10.67 5.73 -12.03
C ARG A 175 -10.33 5.51 -10.58
N VAL A 176 -10.99 4.51 -10.00
CA VAL A 176 -10.72 4.03 -8.65
C VAL A 176 -10.00 2.70 -8.76
N PHE A 177 -8.89 2.63 -8.06
CA PHE A 177 -8.06 1.46 -7.89
C PHE A 177 -8.04 1.13 -6.41
N TYR A 178 -8.04 -0.16 -6.09
CA TYR A 178 -7.93 -0.59 -4.72
C TYR A 178 -7.13 -1.88 -4.62
N PHE A 179 -6.54 -2.07 -3.45
CA PHE A 179 -6.05 -3.34 -2.98
C PHE A 179 -6.71 -3.61 -1.65
N ASP A 180 -7.33 -4.77 -1.57
CA ASP A 180 -7.73 -5.35 -0.30
C ASP A 180 -7.18 -6.79 -0.29
N PRO A 181 -6.19 -7.11 0.57
CA PRO A 181 -5.66 -8.47 0.65
C PRO A 181 -6.74 -9.50 0.94
N GLU A 182 -7.85 -9.08 1.55
CA GLU A 182 -8.91 -9.95 2.05
C GLU A 182 -10.26 -9.77 1.32
N THR A 183 -10.37 -10.15 0.04
CA THR A 183 -11.70 -10.55 -0.48
C THR A 183 -12.07 -12.00 -0.17
N GLU A 184 -11.21 -12.77 0.52
CA GLU A 184 -11.59 -14.06 1.10
C GLU A 184 -11.52 -13.95 2.63
N VAL A 185 -12.70 -13.81 3.24
CA VAL A 185 -12.91 -13.76 4.68
C VAL A 185 -12.32 -15.02 5.33
N GLY A 186 -11.10 -14.91 5.86
CA GLY A 186 -10.61 -15.82 6.89
C GLY A 186 -11.38 -15.51 8.17
N ASN A 187 -12.39 -16.32 8.49
CA ASN A 187 -13.36 -16.03 9.55
C ASN A 187 -12.79 -15.93 10.98
N GLY A 188 -11.48 -16.03 11.21
CA GLY A 188 -10.86 -15.82 12.52
C GLY A 188 -11.43 -16.67 13.67
N THR A 189 -12.25 -17.69 13.38
CA THR A 189 -13.03 -18.40 14.40
C THR A 189 -12.91 -19.92 14.33
N ASN A 190 -12.07 -20.51 13.48
CA ASN A 190 -11.86 -21.97 13.49
C ASN A 190 -10.46 -22.40 13.01
N PRO A 191 -9.54 -22.81 13.92
CA PRO A 191 -8.26 -23.39 13.52
C PRO A 191 -8.46 -24.78 12.88
N PRO A 192 -7.80 -25.07 11.74
CA PRO A 192 -7.90 -26.39 11.12
C PRO A 192 -7.03 -27.39 11.91
N ARG A 193 -7.72 -28.15 12.76
CA ARG A 193 -7.37 -29.44 13.43
C ARG A 193 -7.25 -29.33 14.95
N ALA A 194 -8.23 -29.94 15.63
CA ALA A 194 -8.06 -30.39 17.02
C ALA A 194 -6.98 -31.49 17.07
N PRO A 195 -6.17 -31.56 18.15
CA PRO A 195 -5.32 -32.71 18.37
C PRO A 195 -6.17 -33.96 18.64
N ILE A 196 -5.70 -35.11 18.15
CA ILE A 196 -6.03 -36.41 18.75
C ILE A 196 -5.21 -36.53 20.03
#